data_AF-A0A7C6FCG1-F1
#
_entry.id   AF-A0A7C6FCG1-F1
#
_cell.length_a   1.000
_cell.length_b   1.000
_cell.length_c   1.000
_cell.angle_alpha   90.00
_cell.angle_beta   90.00
_cell.angle_gamma   90.00
#
_symmetry.space_group_name_H-M   'P 1'
#
loop_
_entity.id
_entity.type
_entity.pdbx_description
1 polymer ?
#
loop_
_entity_poly.entity_id
_entity_poly.type
_entity_poly.pdbx_seq_one_letter_code
_entity_poly.pdbx_strand_id
1 'polypeptide(L)'
;MFKTLVVAALAVGAASAALAQSAEDGERIFKKCKACHKIGEDAANSVGPVLTGVVGRAAGTFPDYKYSKYMIAAGQGGLTWDQLTIFGYLADPTKYLRQVLDDPKAKAKMKFKLKKEQDRRDVISYLATFSTASADMGAAPQNAFCVTNASDKAHFFAVETREGERQFAPLNPGAQLCSGTTEAADGIVSVFQDENGFEGCSRIVPVGAAEEMREYAEFDRCLWSSNDG
;
A
#
# COMPACT_ATOMS: atom_id res chain seq x y z
N MET A 1 -1.61 35.51 44.98
CA MET A 1 -0.47 35.01 44.18
C MET A 1 -0.83 33.62 43.67
N PHE A 2 -1.47 33.52 42.50
CA PHE A 2 -1.82 32.24 41.86
C PHE A 2 -0.62 31.74 41.08
N LYS A 3 -0.12 30.56 41.42
CA LYS A 3 1.02 29.91 40.74
C LYS A 3 0.44 28.83 39.83
N THR A 4 0.31 29.15 38.55
CA THR A 4 -0.14 28.25 37.49
C THR A 4 0.89 27.15 37.28
N LEU A 5 0.51 25.89 37.49
CA LEU A 5 1.28 24.72 37.08
C LEU A 5 0.95 24.42 35.62
N VAL A 6 1.93 24.60 34.73
CA VAL A 6 1.87 24.12 33.35
C VAL A 6 2.34 22.66 33.35
N VAL A 7 1.42 21.73 33.09
CA VAL A 7 1.77 20.34 32.77
C VAL A 7 2.04 20.29 31.27
N ALA A 8 3.32 20.18 30.89
CA ALA A 8 3.70 19.87 29.52
C ALA A 8 3.53 18.37 29.28
N ALA A 9 2.48 17.99 28.56
CA ALA A 9 2.32 16.64 28.05
C ALA A 9 3.22 16.45 26.81
N LEU A 10 4.35 15.77 27.00
CA LEU A 10 5.18 15.24 25.92
C LEU A 10 4.57 13.93 25.44
N ALA A 11 3.79 13.99 24.35
CA ALA A 11 3.38 12.83 23.58
C ALA A 11 4.00 12.93 22.18
N VAL A 12 5.22 12.44 22.01
CA VAL A 12 5.86 12.35 20.68
C VAL A 12 6.69 11.07 20.59
N GLY A 13 6.39 10.18 19.63
CA GLY A 13 7.43 9.31 19.04
C GLY A 13 7.27 7.78 19.03
N ALA A 14 6.09 7.18 19.24
CA ALA A 14 5.99 5.70 19.23
C ALA A 14 5.90 5.06 17.82
N ALA A 15 5.40 5.77 16.81
CA ALA A 15 5.10 5.19 15.50
C ALA A 15 6.36 4.92 14.65
N SER A 16 7.35 5.81 14.68
CA SER A 16 8.59 5.67 13.89
C SER A 16 9.47 4.51 14.37
N ALA A 17 9.47 4.23 15.67
CA ALA A 17 10.23 3.12 16.24
C ALA A 17 9.67 1.75 15.81
N ALA A 18 8.35 1.61 15.76
CA ALA A 18 7.70 0.37 15.32
C ALA A 18 7.95 0.07 13.84
N LEU A 19 7.94 1.09 12.98
CA LEU A 19 8.24 0.93 11.54
C LEU A 19 9.71 0.59 11.30
N ALA A 20 10.63 1.29 11.96
CA ALA A 20 12.07 1.00 11.88
C ALA A 20 12.37 -0.44 12.33
N GLN A 21 11.77 -0.87 13.44
CA GLN A 21 11.93 -2.24 13.95
C GLN A 21 11.35 -3.29 12.97
N SER A 22 10.23 -3.00 12.31
CA SER A 22 9.64 -3.89 11.31
C SER A 22 10.53 -4.06 10.07
N ALA A 23 11.25 -3.01 9.66
CA ALA A 23 12.16 -3.06 8.52
C ALA A 23 13.45 -3.83 8.85
N GLU A 24 13.99 -3.67 10.07
CA GLU A 24 15.14 -4.45 10.57
C GLU A 24 14.80 -5.94 10.68
N ASP A 25 13.62 -6.26 11.22
CA ASP A 25 13.10 -7.63 11.26
C ASP A 25 12.87 -8.17 9.85
N GLY A 26 12.36 -7.33 8.96
CA GLY A 26 12.17 -7.63 7.54
C GLY A 26 13.46 -8.00 6.82
N GLU A 27 14.55 -7.28 7.08
CA GLU A 27 15.87 -7.61 6.51
C GLU A 27 16.31 -9.02 6.95
N ARG A 28 16.10 -9.36 8.23
CA ARG A 28 16.40 -10.68 8.76
C ARG A 28 15.55 -11.76 8.08
N ILE A 29 14.27 -11.50 7.83
CA ILE A 29 13.41 -12.42 7.07
C ILE A 29 13.88 -12.53 5.61
N PHE A 30 14.30 -11.43 4.99
CA PHE A 30 14.77 -11.39 3.60
C PHE A 30 15.98 -12.30 3.36
N LYS A 31 16.75 -12.68 4.40
CA LYS A 31 17.79 -13.72 4.30
C LYS A 31 17.26 -15.03 3.71
N LYS A 32 15.98 -15.37 3.92
CA LYS A 32 15.29 -16.53 3.31
C LYS A 32 15.09 -16.39 1.80
N CYS A 33 15.10 -15.16 1.28
CA CYS A 33 14.87 -14.81 -0.13
C CYS A 33 16.18 -14.70 -0.93
N LYS A 34 17.31 -14.40 -0.26
CA LYS A 34 18.62 -14.10 -0.87
C LYS A 34 19.21 -15.21 -1.74
N ALA A 35 18.77 -16.46 -1.56
CA ALA A 35 19.18 -17.59 -2.38
C ALA A 35 18.67 -17.48 -3.83
N CYS A 36 17.52 -16.84 -4.03
CA CYS A 36 16.89 -16.71 -5.35
C CYS A 36 16.82 -15.27 -5.85
N HIS A 37 16.74 -14.31 -4.93
CA HIS A 37 16.52 -12.90 -5.26
C HIS A 37 17.68 -12.03 -4.78
N LYS A 38 17.88 -10.92 -5.49
CA LYS A 38 18.82 -9.84 -5.15
C LYS A 38 18.06 -8.52 -5.04
N ILE A 39 18.62 -7.59 -4.27
CA ILE A 39 18.05 -6.27 -3.98
C ILE A 39 19.20 -5.28 -3.77
N GLY A 40 19.01 -4.01 -4.13
CA GLY A 40 20.05 -2.96 -4.12
C GLY A 40 20.47 -2.49 -5.53
N GLU A 41 21.41 -1.53 -5.58
CA GLU A 41 21.84 -0.81 -6.79
C GLU A 41 22.53 -1.71 -7.83
N ASP A 42 23.23 -2.76 -7.40
CA ASP A 42 23.95 -3.69 -8.30
C ASP A 42 23.27 -5.07 -8.39
N ALA A 43 21.98 -5.14 -8.07
CA ALA A 43 21.25 -6.40 -8.07
C ALA A 43 21.07 -6.95 -9.49
N ALA A 44 21.48 -8.20 -9.70
CA ALA A 44 21.27 -8.93 -10.96
C ALA A 44 20.24 -10.05 -10.80
N ASN A 45 19.55 -10.38 -11.89
CA ASN A 45 18.65 -11.51 -11.97
C ASN A 45 19.39 -12.83 -11.63
N SER A 46 18.70 -13.73 -10.94
CA SER A 46 19.23 -15.04 -10.57
C SER A 46 18.14 -16.11 -10.78
N VAL A 47 17.95 -17.03 -9.83
CA VAL A 47 16.83 -17.99 -9.84
C VAL A 47 15.48 -17.24 -9.91
N GLY A 48 15.37 -16.12 -9.19
CA GLY A 48 14.27 -15.16 -9.24
C GLY A 48 14.70 -13.81 -9.83
N PRO A 49 13.74 -12.94 -10.18
CA PRO A 49 14.02 -11.57 -10.61
C PRO A 49 14.55 -10.73 -9.44
N VAL A 50 15.19 -9.61 -9.77
CA VAL A 50 15.54 -8.57 -8.78
C VAL A 50 14.27 -8.00 -8.13
N LEU A 51 14.38 -7.73 -6.82
CA LEU A 51 13.28 -7.20 -6.01
C LEU A 51 13.40 -5.70 -5.68
N THR A 52 14.47 -5.03 -6.13
CA THR A 52 14.55 -3.56 -6.09
C THR A 52 13.37 -2.98 -6.86
N GLY A 53 12.63 -2.05 -6.27
CA GLY A 53 11.43 -1.44 -6.86
C GLY A 53 10.32 -2.43 -7.15
N VAL A 54 10.15 -3.49 -6.34
CA VAL A 54 9.07 -4.46 -6.54
C VAL A 54 7.72 -3.94 -6.06
N VAL A 55 7.69 -3.13 -4.99
CA VAL A 55 6.44 -2.55 -4.50
C VAL A 55 5.97 -1.50 -5.51
N GLY A 56 4.69 -1.58 -5.92
CA GLY A 56 4.08 -0.78 -6.97
C GLY A 56 4.34 -1.28 -8.40
N ARG A 57 5.16 -2.33 -8.60
CA ARG A 57 5.49 -2.80 -9.96
C ARG A 57 4.49 -3.81 -10.50
N ALA A 58 4.12 -3.67 -11.77
CA ALA A 58 3.31 -4.67 -12.47
C ALA A 58 3.97 -6.07 -12.45
N ALA A 59 3.18 -7.12 -12.22
CA ALA A 59 3.70 -8.47 -12.12
C ALA A 59 4.32 -8.96 -13.44
N GLY A 60 5.43 -9.69 -13.36
CA GLY A 60 6.05 -10.29 -14.54
C GLY A 60 6.79 -9.33 -15.48
N THR A 61 7.17 -8.13 -15.00
CA THR A 61 7.73 -7.06 -15.86
C THR A 61 9.18 -6.68 -15.59
N PHE A 62 9.87 -7.28 -14.59
CA PHE A 62 11.28 -6.90 -14.35
C PHE A 62 12.14 -7.24 -15.59
N PRO A 63 12.98 -6.31 -16.08
CA PRO A 63 13.77 -6.51 -17.29
C PRO A 63 14.64 -7.76 -17.24
N ASP A 64 14.83 -8.36 -18.42
CA ASP A 64 15.77 -9.46 -18.65
C ASP A 64 15.57 -10.71 -17.78
N TYR A 65 14.39 -10.87 -17.15
CA TYR A 65 14.02 -12.09 -16.43
C TYR A 65 12.99 -12.93 -17.20
N LYS A 66 13.25 -14.23 -17.31
CA LYS A 66 12.33 -15.17 -17.98
C LYS A 66 11.23 -15.63 -17.03
N TYR A 67 10.13 -14.90 -16.98
CA TYR A 67 8.94 -15.23 -16.19
C TYR A 67 8.24 -16.52 -16.67
N SER A 68 7.27 -17.02 -15.89
CA SER A 68 6.31 -18.01 -16.40
C SER A 68 5.24 -17.30 -17.22
N LYS A 69 4.65 -18.00 -18.19
CA LYS A 69 3.49 -17.48 -18.95
C LYS A 69 2.35 -17.01 -18.04
N TYR A 70 2.17 -17.68 -16.90
CA TYR A 70 1.13 -17.33 -15.92
C TYR A 70 1.44 -16.03 -15.18
N MET A 71 2.70 -15.78 -14.81
CA MET A 71 3.05 -14.52 -14.15
C MET A 71 2.92 -13.33 -15.10
N ILE A 72 3.29 -13.52 -16.38
CA ILE A 72 3.09 -12.52 -17.44
C ILE A 72 1.60 -12.26 -17.63
N ALA A 73 0.79 -13.31 -17.77
CA ALA A 73 -0.66 -13.18 -17.92
C ALA A 73 -1.31 -12.46 -16.72
N ALA A 74 -0.85 -12.72 -15.50
CA ALA A 74 -1.37 -12.06 -14.31
C ALA A 74 -1.07 -10.55 -14.34
N GLY A 75 0.15 -10.15 -14.72
CA GLY A 75 0.50 -8.74 -14.91
C GLY A 75 -0.31 -8.07 -16.03
N GLN A 76 -0.50 -8.76 -17.16
CA GLN A 76 -1.36 -8.27 -18.25
C GLN A 76 -2.83 -8.14 -17.83
N GLY A 77 -3.28 -8.99 -16.90
CA GLY A 77 -4.60 -8.91 -16.27
C GLY A 77 -4.71 -7.87 -15.15
N GLY A 78 -3.68 -7.04 -14.94
CA GLY A 78 -3.72 -5.93 -13.99
C GLY A 78 -3.09 -6.22 -12.61
N LEU A 79 -2.50 -7.40 -12.39
CA LEU A 79 -1.82 -7.67 -11.12
C LEU A 79 -0.61 -6.73 -10.95
N THR A 80 -0.69 -5.90 -9.91
CA THR A 80 0.39 -5.02 -9.45
C THR A 80 0.84 -5.46 -8.07
N TRP A 81 2.15 -5.40 -7.80
CA TRP A 81 2.73 -5.78 -6.52
C TRP A 81 2.62 -4.67 -5.48
N ASP A 82 1.44 -4.50 -4.89
CA ASP A 82 1.30 -3.76 -3.63
C ASP A 82 1.61 -4.65 -2.40
N GLN A 83 1.49 -4.09 -1.19
CA GLN A 83 1.75 -4.84 0.04
C GLN A 83 0.82 -6.06 0.23
N LEU A 84 -0.46 -5.95 -0.13
CA LEU A 84 -1.45 -7.02 0.08
C LEU A 84 -1.31 -8.15 -0.92
N THR A 85 -1.07 -7.83 -2.18
CA THR A 85 -0.81 -8.79 -3.25
C THR A 85 0.50 -9.54 -2.98
N ILE A 86 1.55 -8.87 -2.50
CA ILE A 86 2.77 -9.54 -2.03
C ILE A 86 2.47 -10.42 -0.80
N PHE A 87 1.71 -9.92 0.18
CA PHE A 87 1.33 -10.68 1.37
C PHE A 87 0.57 -11.97 1.02
N GLY A 88 -0.41 -11.89 0.14
CA GLY A 88 -1.18 -13.04 -0.35
C GLY A 88 -0.31 -14.01 -1.16
N TYR A 89 0.52 -13.48 -2.07
CA TYR A 89 1.40 -14.29 -2.90
C TYR A 89 2.44 -15.07 -2.09
N LEU A 90 3.03 -14.46 -1.05
CA LEU A 90 4.05 -15.11 -0.22
C LEU A 90 3.52 -16.30 0.61
N ALA A 91 2.22 -16.32 0.94
CA ALA A 91 1.62 -17.46 1.64
C ALA A 91 1.60 -18.72 0.76
N ASP A 92 1.20 -18.59 -0.50
CA ASP A 92 1.23 -19.67 -1.48
C ASP A 92 1.23 -19.13 -2.92
N PRO A 93 2.41 -19.00 -3.56
CA PRO A 93 2.54 -18.44 -4.90
C PRO A 93 1.70 -19.13 -5.97
N THR A 94 1.60 -20.46 -5.90
CA THR A 94 0.85 -21.22 -6.91
C THR A 94 -0.64 -21.11 -6.68
N LYS A 95 -1.11 -21.18 -5.43
CA LYS A 95 -2.53 -20.96 -5.12
C LYS A 95 -2.96 -19.55 -5.50
N TYR A 96 -2.14 -18.55 -5.21
CA TYR A 96 -2.41 -17.15 -5.53
C TYR A 96 -2.58 -16.94 -7.03
N LEU A 97 -1.65 -17.43 -7.87
CA LEU A 97 -1.78 -17.30 -9.33
C LEU A 97 -3.01 -18.02 -9.90
N ARG A 98 -3.42 -19.16 -9.31
CA ARG A 98 -4.65 -19.84 -9.73
C ARG A 98 -5.89 -19.00 -9.45
N GLN A 99 -5.91 -18.28 -8.33
CA GLN A 99 -7.02 -17.41 -7.95
C GLN A 99 -7.06 -16.16 -8.83
N VAL A 100 -5.93 -15.47 -8.99
CA VAL A 100 -5.84 -14.24 -9.81
C VAL A 100 -6.22 -14.50 -11.27
N LEU A 101 -5.86 -15.67 -11.80
CA LEU A 101 -6.11 -16.01 -13.21
C LEU A 101 -7.40 -16.82 -13.43
N ASP A 102 -8.09 -17.23 -12.37
CA ASP A 102 -9.13 -18.27 -12.42
C ASP A 102 -8.74 -19.50 -13.26
N ASP A 103 -7.48 -19.95 -13.14
CA ASP A 103 -6.93 -21.08 -13.89
C ASP A 103 -6.32 -22.13 -12.94
N PRO A 104 -6.93 -23.31 -12.76
CA PRO A 104 -6.40 -24.36 -11.88
C PRO A 104 -5.04 -24.92 -12.35
N LYS A 105 -4.70 -24.74 -13.62
CA LYS A 105 -3.41 -25.17 -14.21
C LYS A 105 -2.30 -24.15 -13.99
N ALA A 106 -2.61 -22.93 -13.53
CA ALA A 106 -1.61 -21.91 -13.24
C ALA A 106 -0.57 -22.39 -12.24
N LYS A 107 0.70 -22.06 -12.50
CA LYS A 107 1.85 -22.46 -11.67
C LYS A 107 2.85 -21.33 -11.53
N ALA A 108 3.22 -21.04 -10.28
CA ALA A 108 4.36 -20.20 -9.97
C ALA A 108 5.67 -21.00 -10.13
N LYS A 109 6.71 -20.33 -10.64
CA LYS A 109 8.09 -20.85 -10.64
C LYS A 109 8.66 -20.87 -9.22
N MET A 110 8.34 -19.85 -8.41
CA MET A 110 8.67 -19.80 -6.99
C MET A 110 7.88 -20.88 -6.21
N LYS A 111 8.60 -21.77 -5.52
CA LYS A 111 8.02 -22.84 -4.67
C LYS A 111 8.05 -22.53 -3.18
N PHE A 112 8.87 -21.55 -2.78
CA PHE A 112 8.98 -21.12 -1.40
C PHE A 112 7.66 -20.51 -0.92
N LYS A 113 7.33 -20.74 0.36
CA LYS A 113 6.16 -20.19 1.04
C LYS A 113 6.58 -19.61 2.38
N LEU A 114 6.11 -18.42 2.70
CA LEU A 114 6.31 -17.76 3.99
C LEU A 114 4.99 -17.80 4.76
N LYS A 115 4.80 -18.86 5.57
CA LYS A 115 3.51 -19.14 6.23
C LYS A 115 3.19 -18.17 7.37
N LYS A 116 4.20 -17.77 8.14
CA LYS A 116 4.00 -16.89 9.30
C LYS A 116 3.61 -15.50 8.82
N GLU A 117 2.48 -15.01 9.31
CA GLU A 117 1.92 -13.73 8.87
C GLU A 117 2.84 -12.55 9.19
N GLN A 118 3.37 -12.52 10.42
CA GLN A 118 4.28 -11.47 10.84
C GLN A 118 5.53 -11.42 9.95
N ASP A 119 6.15 -12.57 9.65
CA ASP A 119 7.31 -12.62 8.74
C ASP A 119 6.97 -12.03 7.35
N ARG A 120 5.74 -12.24 6.86
CA ARG A 120 5.29 -11.63 5.59
C ARG A 120 5.18 -10.12 5.71
N ARG A 121 4.59 -9.61 6.80
CA ARG A 121 4.49 -8.17 7.06
C ARG A 121 5.87 -7.53 7.13
N ASP A 122 6.77 -8.11 7.93
CA ASP A 122 8.12 -7.59 8.14
C ASP A 122 8.91 -7.54 6.83
N VAL A 123 8.91 -8.62 6.04
CA VAL A 123 9.66 -8.64 4.77
C VAL A 123 9.08 -7.66 3.75
N ILE A 124 7.77 -7.41 3.77
CA ILE A 124 7.14 -6.41 2.91
C ILE A 124 7.59 -5.00 3.32
N SER A 125 7.64 -4.69 4.62
CA SER A 125 8.21 -3.42 5.11
C SER A 125 9.64 -3.23 4.61
N TYR A 126 10.47 -4.28 4.66
CA TYR A 126 11.82 -4.23 4.11
C TYR A 126 11.86 -4.04 2.58
N LEU A 127 11.00 -4.71 1.81
CA LEU A 127 10.94 -4.53 0.35
C LEU A 127 10.50 -3.10 -0.05
N ALA A 128 9.64 -2.48 0.76
CA ALA A 128 9.19 -1.12 0.54
C ALA A 128 10.33 -0.11 0.63
N THR A 129 11.35 -0.32 1.48
CA THR A 129 12.51 0.59 1.59
C THR A 129 13.37 0.65 0.32
N PHE A 130 13.20 -0.30 -0.60
CA PHE A 130 13.88 -0.36 -1.90
C PHE A 130 12.96 0.02 -3.07
N SER A 131 11.78 0.58 -2.80
CA SER A 131 10.81 0.95 -3.82
C SER A 131 10.46 2.43 -3.69
N THR A 132 10.51 3.15 -4.81
CA THR A 132 10.21 4.60 -4.86
C THR A 132 8.72 4.89 -4.99
N ALA A 133 7.88 3.85 -5.10
CA ALA A 133 6.45 3.91 -4.97
C ALA A 133 6.03 3.11 -3.73
N SER A 134 5.47 3.80 -2.74
CA SER A 134 4.86 3.24 -1.53
C SER A 134 5.84 2.70 -0.46
N ALA A 135 6.54 3.63 0.19
CA ALA A 135 7.12 3.43 1.51
C ALA A 135 6.52 4.43 2.51
N ASP A 136 5.18 4.50 2.59
CA ASP A 136 4.50 4.88 3.83
C ASP A 136 3.02 4.44 3.74
N MET A 137 2.66 3.38 4.44
CA MET A 137 1.25 3.15 4.78
C MET A 137 1.01 3.91 6.08
N GLY A 138 0.61 5.18 5.95
CA GLY A 138 0.16 6.00 7.07
C GLY A 138 0.38 7.50 6.87
N ALA A 139 1.51 7.93 6.31
CA ALA A 139 1.75 9.35 6.04
C ALA A 139 1.65 9.70 4.56
N ALA A 140 0.97 10.80 4.26
CA ALA A 140 0.99 11.34 2.91
C ALA A 140 2.36 11.97 2.61
N PRO A 141 2.82 11.94 1.34
CA PRO A 141 3.95 12.76 0.90
C PRO A 141 3.74 14.23 1.30
N GLN A 142 4.81 14.94 1.65
CA GLN A 142 4.75 16.32 2.16
C GLN A 142 4.05 17.32 1.22
N ASN A 143 3.97 17.00 -0.07
CA ASN A 143 3.34 17.79 -1.13
C ASN A 143 2.10 17.10 -1.71
N ALA A 144 1.50 16.16 -0.98
CA ALA A 144 0.29 15.46 -1.40
C ALA A 144 -0.66 15.26 -0.22
N PHE A 145 -1.93 15.06 -0.53
CA PHE A 145 -2.92 14.57 0.41
C PHE A 145 -3.43 13.21 -0.08
N CYS A 146 -3.75 12.32 0.85
CA CYS A 146 -4.08 10.94 0.51
C CYS A 146 -5.33 10.44 1.23
N VAL A 147 -5.98 9.44 0.63
CA VAL A 147 -7.04 8.65 1.25
C VAL A 147 -6.75 7.16 1.09
N THR A 148 -6.85 6.41 2.18
CA THR A 148 -6.72 4.95 2.21
C THR A 148 -8.08 4.32 2.45
N ASN A 149 -8.38 3.26 1.71
CA ASN A 149 -9.50 2.39 2.03
C ASN A 149 -9.10 1.45 3.18
N ALA A 150 -9.48 1.76 4.42
CA ALA A 150 -9.24 0.90 5.57
C ALA A 150 -10.44 0.01 5.91
N SER A 151 -11.47 -0.03 5.07
CA SER A 151 -12.62 -0.94 5.24
C SER A 151 -12.31 -2.34 4.73
N ASP A 152 -13.27 -3.25 4.90
CA ASP A 152 -13.19 -4.64 4.42
C ASP A 152 -13.72 -4.84 2.99
N LYS A 153 -14.20 -3.78 2.34
CA LYS A 153 -14.80 -3.82 0.99
C LYS A 153 -14.13 -2.86 0.03
N ALA A 154 -14.19 -3.18 -1.25
CA ALA A 154 -13.80 -2.23 -2.28
C ALA A 154 -14.84 -1.11 -2.40
N HIS A 155 -14.36 0.13 -2.57
CA HIS A 155 -15.18 1.31 -2.80
C HIS A 155 -14.52 2.20 -3.86
N PHE A 156 -15.25 3.19 -4.35
CA PHE A 156 -14.70 4.17 -5.29
C PHE A 156 -14.29 5.43 -4.55
N PHE A 157 -13.12 5.95 -4.87
CA PHE A 157 -12.56 7.12 -4.21
C PHE A 157 -12.27 8.21 -5.22
N ALA A 158 -12.53 9.45 -4.83
CA ALA A 158 -12.05 10.62 -5.52
C ALA A 158 -11.03 11.38 -4.65
N VAL A 159 -10.00 11.92 -5.27
CA VAL A 159 -9.17 12.99 -4.71
C VAL A 159 -9.27 14.18 -5.64
N GLU A 160 -9.61 15.34 -5.11
CA GLU A 160 -9.81 16.58 -5.87
C GLU A 160 -8.99 17.71 -5.27
N THR A 161 -8.15 18.33 -6.10
CA THR A 161 -7.38 19.51 -5.70
C THR A 161 -8.26 20.76 -5.75
N ARG A 162 -7.84 21.84 -5.08
CA ARG A 162 -8.57 23.13 -5.13
C ARG A 162 -8.61 23.73 -6.53
N GLU A 163 -7.66 23.35 -7.37
CA GLU A 163 -7.53 23.75 -8.76
C GLU A 163 -8.48 22.97 -9.69
N GLY A 164 -9.20 21.98 -9.16
CA GLY A 164 -10.20 21.19 -9.89
C GLY A 164 -9.64 19.95 -10.59
N GLU A 165 -8.39 19.56 -10.32
CA GLU A 165 -7.87 18.26 -10.77
C GLU A 165 -8.52 17.17 -9.93
N ARG A 166 -9.26 16.27 -10.58
CA ARG A 166 -9.96 15.16 -9.93
C ARG A 166 -9.44 13.83 -10.45
N GLN A 167 -8.95 12.99 -9.54
CA GLN A 167 -8.65 11.58 -9.82
C GLN A 167 -9.73 10.72 -9.17
N PHE A 168 -10.25 9.74 -9.91
CA PHE A 168 -11.31 8.84 -9.45
C PHE A 168 -10.92 7.39 -9.75
N ALA A 169 -10.92 6.53 -8.75
CA ALA A 169 -10.50 5.14 -8.89
C ALA A 169 -11.17 4.21 -7.86
N PRO A 170 -11.41 2.93 -8.22
CA PRO A 170 -11.74 1.92 -7.23
C PRO A 170 -10.52 1.60 -6.36
N LEU A 171 -10.69 1.62 -5.04
CA LEU A 171 -9.68 1.17 -4.09
C LEU A 171 -10.18 -0.09 -3.38
N ASN A 172 -9.40 -1.16 -3.50
CA ASN A 172 -9.56 -2.35 -2.66
C ASN A 172 -9.17 -2.03 -1.20
N PRO A 173 -9.60 -2.85 -0.21
CA PRO A 173 -9.10 -2.76 1.16
C PRO A 173 -7.57 -2.61 1.20
N GLY A 174 -7.07 -1.67 1.99
CA GLY A 174 -5.67 -1.29 2.14
C GLY A 174 -5.05 -0.46 1.01
N ALA A 175 -5.75 -0.24 -0.11
CA ALA A 175 -5.25 0.61 -1.20
C ALA A 175 -5.41 2.10 -0.87
N GLN A 176 -4.50 2.92 -1.42
CA GLN A 176 -4.44 4.36 -1.19
C GLN A 176 -4.47 5.12 -2.51
N LEU A 177 -5.14 6.27 -2.51
CA LEU A 177 -5.14 7.26 -3.59
C LEU A 177 -4.61 8.58 -3.05
N CYS A 178 -3.72 9.24 -3.78
CA CYS A 178 -3.12 10.51 -3.39
C CYS A 178 -3.19 11.51 -4.55
N SER A 179 -3.38 12.78 -4.23
CA SER A 179 -3.17 13.87 -5.18
C SER A 179 -2.10 14.82 -4.68
N GLY A 180 -1.19 15.17 -5.57
CA GLY A 180 -0.12 16.13 -5.29
C GLY A 180 -0.56 17.55 -5.61
N THR A 181 -0.16 18.51 -4.79
CA THR A 181 -0.29 19.94 -5.11
C THR A 181 0.87 20.71 -4.48
N THR A 182 1.36 21.72 -5.19
CA THR A 182 2.39 22.65 -4.70
C THR A 182 1.81 24.03 -4.36
N GLU A 183 0.52 24.23 -4.61
CA GLU A 183 -0.13 25.55 -4.56
C GLU A 183 -1.24 25.62 -3.51
N ALA A 184 -1.93 24.50 -3.23
CA ALA A 184 -2.98 24.44 -2.22
C ALA A 184 -2.49 23.88 -0.87
N ALA A 185 -3.11 24.32 0.22
CA ALA A 185 -2.85 23.83 1.58
C ALA A 185 -3.61 22.53 1.91
N ASP A 186 -4.66 22.23 1.15
CA ASP A 186 -5.55 21.09 1.35
C ASP A 186 -6.21 20.65 0.04
N GLY A 187 -6.88 19.51 0.07
CA GLY A 187 -7.75 19.02 -1.00
C GLY A 187 -8.94 18.25 -0.44
N ILE A 188 -9.80 17.78 -1.33
CA ILE A 188 -11.00 17.01 -0.97
C ILE A 188 -10.78 15.55 -1.32
N VAL A 189 -11.12 14.66 -0.40
CA VAL A 189 -11.23 13.23 -0.66
C VAL A 189 -12.69 12.83 -0.53
N SER A 190 -13.18 11.97 -1.42
CA SER A 190 -14.56 11.48 -1.40
C SER A 190 -14.60 9.97 -1.58
N VAL A 191 -15.58 9.32 -0.96
CA VAL A 191 -15.83 7.88 -1.14
C VAL A 191 -17.26 7.66 -1.60
N PHE A 192 -17.42 6.70 -2.50
CA PHE A 192 -18.68 6.30 -3.11
C PHE A 192 -18.81 4.78 -3.04
N GLN A 193 -20.04 4.30 -2.92
CA GLN A 193 -20.32 2.86 -2.89
C GLN A 193 -19.89 2.17 -4.20
N ASP A 194 -20.18 2.81 -5.33
CA ASP A 194 -19.89 2.31 -6.67
C ASP A 194 -19.48 3.45 -7.64
N GLU A 195 -19.14 3.10 -8.87
CA GLU A 195 -18.66 4.02 -9.91
C GLU A 195 -19.68 5.10 -10.31
N ASN A 196 -20.97 4.82 -10.12
CA ASN A 196 -22.09 5.69 -10.47
C ASN A 196 -22.69 6.37 -9.23
N GLY A 197 -22.05 6.23 -8.07
CA GLY A 197 -22.51 6.82 -6.83
C GLY A 197 -22.60 8.35 -6.95
N PHE A 198 -23.84 8.88 -6.91
CA PHE A 198 -24.09 10.32 -6.84
C PHE A 198 -23.99 10.85 -5.41
N GLU A 199 -24.10 9.94 -4.44
CA GLU A 199 -24.05 10.22 -3.02
C GLU A 199 -22.87 9.47 -2.42
N GLY A 200 -22.10 10.19 -1.61
CA GLY A 200 -20.89 9.69 -0.99
C GLY A 200 -20.60 10.44 0.30
N CYS A 201 -19.43 10.21 0.84
CA CYS A 201 -18.92 10.97 1.97
C CYS A 201 -17.65 11.69 1.57
N SER A 202 -17.53 12.97 1.92
CA SER A 202 -16.36 13.78 1.56
C SER A 202 -15.66 14.36 2.77
N ARG A 203 -14.36 14.64 2.62
CA ARG A 203 -13.54 15.25 3.66
C ARG A 203 -12.45 16.12 3.09
N ILE A 204 -12.14 17.20 3.80
CA ILE A 204 -10.98 18.03 3.52
C ILE A 204 -9.76 17.40 4.20
N VAL A 205 -8.70 17.19 3.43
CA VAL A 205 -7.44 16.60 3.91
C VAL A 205 -6.31 17.59 3.65
N PRO A 206 -5.56 18.01 4.69
CA PRO A 206 -4.39 18.86 4.52
C PRO A 206 -3.33 18.19 3.65
N VAL A 207 -2.59 18.99 2.89
CA VAL A 207 -1.37 18.53 2.22
C VAL A 207 -0.34 18.11 3.27
N GLY A 208 0.30 16.96 3.04
CA GLY A 208 1.13 16.26 4.01
C GLY A 208 0.36 15.34 4.96
N ALA A 209 -0.96 15.23 4.83
CA ALA A 209 -1.80 14.34 5.64
C ALA A 209 -2.51 13.27 4.80
N ALA A 210 -2.79 12.14 5.45
CA ALA A 210 -3.60 11.06 4.90
C ALA A 210 -4.82 10.81 5.80
N GLU A 211 -5.94 10.45 5.18
CA GLU A 211 -7.13 9.96 5.89
C GLU A 211 -7.40 8.49 5.57
N GLU A 212 -7.96 7.77 6.52
CA GLU A 212 -8.40 6.39 6.35
C GLU A 212 -9.93 6.33 6.44
N MET A 213 -10.59 5.79 5.42
CA MET A 213 -12.00 5.43 5.52
C MET A 213 -12.10 4.02 6.11
N ARG A 214 -12.56 3.92 7.36
CA ARG A 214 -12.70 2.66 8.11
C ARG A 214 -14.03 1.96 7.82
N GLU A 215 -15.10 2.73 7.69
CA GLU A 215 -16.43 2.23 7.38
C GLU A 215 -17.16 3.19 6.45
N TYR A 216 -17.74 2.65 5.38
CA TYR A 216 -18.58 3.41 4.48
C TYR A 216 -19.99 3.48 5.04
N ALA A 217 -20.49 4.70 5.24
CA ALA A 217 -21.88 4.96 5.58
C ALA A 217 -22.43 6.05 4.67
N GLU A 218 -23.68 5.87 4.23
CA GLU A 218 -24.35 6.79 3.33
C GLU A 218 -24.55 8.18 3.96
N PHE A 219 -24.45 9.22 3.12
CA PHE A 219 -24.65 10.64 3.43
C PHE A 219 -23.64 11.23 4.43
N ASP A 220 -22.39 11.49 4.00
CA ASP A 220 -21.32 12.16 4.81
C ASP A 220 -21.00 11.52 6.18
N ARG A 221 -21.48 10.31 6.46
CA ARG A 221 -21.33 9.64 7.77
C ARG A 221 -20.23 8.58 7.82
N CYS A 222 -19.36 8.51 6.82
CA CYS A 222 -18.26 7.56 6.86
C CYS A 222 -17.44 7.70 8.15
N LEU A 223 -17.00 6.56 8.68
CA LEU A 223 -16.08 6.54 9.81
C LEU A 223 -14.68 6.74 9.27
N TRP A 224 -14.11 7.89 9.59
CA TRP A 224 -12.77 8.27 9.19
C TRP A 224 -11.80 8.17 10.36
N SER A 225 -10.50 7.99 10.08
CA SER A 225 -9.46 7.92 11.10
C SER A 225 -9.44 9.10 12.07
N SER A 226 -9.76 10.32 11.62
CA SER A 226 -9.76 11.49 12.52
C SER A 226 -11.12 11.84 13.13
N ASN A 227 -12.11 10.93 13.09
CA ASN A 227 -13.37 11.04 13.84
C ASN A 227 -13.31 10.40 15.25
N ASP A 228 -12.16 9.90 15.70
CA ASP A 228 -11.97 9.26 17.02
C ASP A 228 -11.93 10.25 18.22
N GLY A 229 -12.74 11.32 18.16
CA GLY A 229 -12.89 12.34 19.21
C GLY A 229 -14.04 12.08 20.17
#